data_AF-A0A3B3T375-F1
#
_entry.id   AF-A0A3B3T375-F1
#
_cell.length_a   1.000
_cell.length_b   1.000
_cell.length_c   1.000
_cell.angle_alpha   90.00
_cell.angle_beta   90.00
_cell.angle_gamma   90.00
#
_symmetry.space_group_name_H-M   'P 1'
#
loop_
_entity.id
_entity.type
_entity.pdbx_description
1 polymer ?
#
loop_
_entity_poly.entity_id
_entity_poly.type
_entity_poly.pdbx_seq_one_letter_code
_entity_poly.pdbx_strand_id
1 'polypeptide(L)'
;MAKFLVELLGCALPDKGRDSRFEQGSMPQTPPFGSMFGPTGYNNNVYQSKEEGCGVLRYHDNNLVSGSLEALIQHLVPNVDHYPDRTYIFTFLLSSRLFLHPYELMSKVYQMFVEHQRLGDPHADKIRVRKIAPKIVQLLTEWTETFPYDFRDDRMMRGLKELTHRLTFGDEVCRKAVQQMMQGLIRKLAALSQYEELLVKINATVAERLTVLKTKPQSIQRDVLTVCNDAFSLAQQLTHIELERLSYIGPEEFVQAFVQKDPLVNNKSRFSDRKKANNLEVYVEWFNRLSYLVATEICLPVKKKQRARVIEFFIDVARECFNIGNFNSLMAIISGMNMSPVSRLKKTWAKVKTAKFDILEHQMDPTSNFYNYRTALRGAMQRSITAHTSREKIVIPFFSLLIKDIYFLNEGCSNLLPNGHVNFEKFWELAKQVNEFMTWKQVECPFERDRKILQYLLTAPVFSEDALFLASYESEGPENNMEKDSWKSLRSALLGRV
;
A
#
# COMPACT_ATOMS: atom_id res chain seq x y z
N MET A 1 6.18 9.02 6.24
CA MET A 1 5.75 8.76 4.85
C MET A 1 6.20 9.82 3.84
N ALA A 2 5.93 11.12 3.99
CA ALA A 2 6.47 12.13 3.04
C ALA A 2 8.02 12.23 3.08
N LYS A 3 8.63 12.29 4.27
CA LYS A 3 10.09 12.19 4.45
C LYS A 3 10.66 10.83 3.99
N PHE A 4 9.84 9.79 4.06
CA PHE A 4 10.14 8.42 3.64
C PHE A 4 10.04 8.22 2.13
N LEU A 5 9.10 8.89 1.45
CA LEU A 5 9.05 8.98 -0.02
C LEU A 5 10.26 9.75 -0.51
N VAL A 6 10.67 10.83 0.17
CA VAL A 6 11.89 11.58 -0.16
C VAL A 6 13.17 10.74 0.03
N GLU A 7 13.30 9.98 1.12
CA GLU A 7 14.45 9.10 1.39
C GLU A 7 14.50 7.89 0.43
N LEU A 8 13.36 7.29 0.11
CA LEU A 8 13.28 6.16 -0.83
C LEU A 8 13.42 6.61 -2.30
N LEU A 9 13.13 7.88 -2.61
CA LEU A 9 13.41 8.53 -3.90
C LEU A 9 14.88 8.94 -4.07
N GLY A 10 15.65 9.05 -2.98
CA GLY A 10 17.10 9.30 -3.01
C GLY A 10 17.96 8.03 -3.13
N CYS A 11 17.39 6.84 -2.86
CA CYS A 11 18.08 5.54 -2.89
C CYS A 11 17.90 4.78 -4.22
N ALA A 12 17.44 5.43 -5.28
CA ALA A 12 17.52 4.85 -6.61
C ALA A 12 19.00 4.73 -6.98
N LEU A 13 19.48 3.49 -7.12
CA LEU A 13 20.77 3.02 -7.64
C LEU A 13 21.89 4.08 -7.72
N PRO A 14 23.01 3.94 -6.97
CA PRO A 14 24.09 4.92 -7.05
C PRO A 14 24.53 5.08 -8.51
N ASP A 15 24.46 6.32 -8.98
CA ASP A 15 24.83 6.74 -10.32
C ASP A 15 26.28 6.25 -10.59
N LYS A 16 26.42 5.21 -11.43
CA LYS A 16 27.72 4.68 -11.81
C LYS A 16 28.37 5.73 -12.73
N GLY A 17 29.23 6.54 -12.12
CA GLY A 17 29.85 7.73 -12.71
C GLY A 17 30.15 7.66 -14.20
N ARG A 18 29.60 8.64 -14.93
CA ARG A 18 30.21 9.20 -16.13
C ARG A 18 30.37 10.70 -15.89
N ASP A 19 31.63 11.15 -15.87
CA ASP A 19 31.99 12.56 -15.94
C ASP A 19 31.45 13.18 -17.24
N SER A 20 30.59 14.19 -17.13
CA SER A 20 30.80 15.53 -17.72
C SER A 20 29.57 16.43 -17.56
N ARG A 21 29.80 17.55 -16.87
CA ARG A 21 29.11 18.86 -16.91
C ARG A 21 27.85 18.95 -17.78
N PHE A 22 26.69 19.19 -17.18
CA PHE A 22 25.65 20.02 -17.80
C PHE A 22 24.85 20.80 -16.76
N GLU A 23 24.47 22.00 -17.19
CA GLU A 23 23.98 23.16 -16.47
C GLU A 23 22.60 22.95 -15.80
N GLN A 24 22.27 23.84 -14.86
CA GLN A 24 20.92 24.04 -14.33
C GLN A 24 19.95 24.41 -15.47
N GLY A 25 19.41 23.39 -16.14
CA GLY A 25 18.33 23.52 -17.10
C GLY A 25 17.01 23.09 -16.46
N SER A 26 16.05 24.01 -16.41
CA SER A 26 14.63 23.75 -16.15
C SER A 26 14.15 22.51 -16.91
N MET A 27 13.63 21.50 -16.20
CA MET A 27 13.03 20.33 -16.83
C MET A 27 11.68 20.68 -17.48
N PRO A 28 11.39 20.07 -18.64
CA PRO A 28 10.21 20.38 -19.44
C PRO A 28 8.93 19.98 -18.72
N GLN A 29 8.00 20.95 -18.68
CA GLN A 29 6.60 20.75 -18.30
C GLN A 29 5.96 19.77 -19.29
N THR A 30 5.37 18.68 -18.79
CA THR A 30 4.45 17.87 -19.58
C THR A 30 3.16 18.67 -19.82
N PRO A 31 2.64 18.77 -21.06
CA PRO A 31 1.36 19.42 -21.28
C PRO A 31 0.22 18.56 -20.70
N PRO A 32 -0.87 19.18 -20.21
CA PRO A 32 -2.05 18.46 -19.80
C PRO A 32 -2.69 17.79 -21.03
N PHE A 33 -3.12 16.54 -20.88
CA PHE A 33 -4.04 15.91 -21.83
C PHE A 33 -5.36 16.70 -21.82
N GLY A 34 -5.64 17.41 -22.91
CA GLY A 34 -6.88 18.15 -23.11
C GLY A 34 -7.15 18.45 -24.58
N SER A 35 -8.26 17.89 -25.07
CA SER A 35 -9.11 18.37 -26.18
C SER A 35 -8.47 18.66 -27.55
N MET A 36 -8.69 17.75 -28.50
CA MET A 36 -8.93 18.14 -29.89
C MET A 36 -10.33 18.76 -29.94
N PHE A 37 -10.42 20.04 -30.32
CA PHE A 37 -11.51 20.79 -30.97
C PHE A 37 -11.49 22.25 -30.49
N GLY A 38 -10.96 23.13 -31.35
CA GLY A 38 -10.98 24.59 -31.22
C GLY A 38 -12.22 25.21 -31.90
N PRO A 39 -12.30 26.56 -31.94
CA PRO A 39 -13.44 27.30 -31.38
C PRO A 39 -14.37 27.91 -32.43
N THR A 40 -15.62 28.13 -32.05
CA THR A 40 -16.45 29.21 -32.58
C THR A 40 -17.22 29.85 -31.44
N GLY A 41 -16.92 31.13 -31.18
CA GLY A 41 -17.60 31.91 -30.17
C GLY A 41 -19.04 32.21 -30.56
N TYR A 42 -19.89 32.36 -29.55
CA TYR A 42 -20.89 33.41 -29.53
C TYR A 42 -21.13 33.81 -28.07
N ASN A 43 -20.96 35.10 -27.85
CA ASN A 43 -21.36 35.86 -26.69
C ASN A 43 -22.89 35.77 -26.56
N ASN A 44 -23.41 35.45 -25.37
CA ASN A 44 -24.75 35.90 -24.97
C ASN A 44 -24.87 35.93 -23.45
N ASN A 45 -24.90 37.15 -22.94
CA ASN A 45 -25.40 37.50 -21.62
C ASN A 45 -26.80 36.89 -21.40
N VAL A 46 -26.95 36.02 -20.41
CA VAL A 46 -28.25 35.73 -19.82
C VAL A 46 -28.09 35.65 -18.30
N TYR A 47 -28.61 36.69 -17.66
CA TYR A 47 -29.15 36.76 -16.31
C TYR A 47 -28.50 35.88 -15.23
N GLN A 48 -27.70 36.58 -14.43
CA GLN A 48 -27.33 36.22 -13.07
C GLN A 48 -28.60 36.20 -12.19
N SER A 49 -29.33 35.08 -12.18
CA SER A 49 -30.34 34.82 -11.15
C SER A 49 -29.65 34.16 -9.96
N LYS A 50 -29.52 34.93 -8.87
CA LYS A 50 -29.34 34.40 -7.52
C LYS A 50 -30.51 33.47 -7.22
N GLU A 51 -30.32 32.18 -7.42
CA GLU A 51 -31.08 31.15 -6.71
C GLU A 51 -30.11 30.41 -5.80
N GLU A 52 -30.23 30.66 -4.51
CA GLU A 52 -29.72 29.81 -3.45
C GLU A 52 -30.46 28.46 -3.52
N GLY A 53 -30.01 27.61 -4.45
CA GLY A 53 -30.55 26.28 -4.70
C GLY A 53 -29.73 25.20 -4.02
N CYS A 54 -30.32 24.57 -3.01
CA CYS A 54 -29.89 23.34 -2.36
C CYS A 54 -29.51 22.23 -3.37
N GLY A 55 -28.35 21.59 -3.17
CA GLY A 55 -28.11 20.16 -3.49
C GLY A 55 -28.26 19.68 -4.94
N VAL A 56 -27.34 20.03 -5.85
CA VAL A 56 -27.32 19.44 -7.20
C VAL A 56 -26.00 18.72 -7.49
N LEU A 57 -26.09 17.44 -7.82
CA LEU A 57 -25.02 16.65 -8.43
C LEU A 57 -24.79 17.11 -9.86
N ARG A 58 -23.54 17.28 -10.27
CA ARG A 58 -23.15 17.70 -11.61
C ARG A 58 -22.57 16.54 -12.38
N TYR A 59 -23.13 16.30 -13.56
CA TYR A 59 -22.71 15.26 -14.48
C TYR A 59 -22.10 15.86 -15.74
N HIS A 60 -21.11 15.18 -16.31
CA HIS A 60 -20.55 15.43 -17.63
C HIS A 60 -20.47 14.10 -18.36
N ASP A 61 -21.02 14.01 -19.57
CA ASP A 61 -21.12 12.76 -20.35
C ASP A 61 -21.66 11.57 -19.53
N ASN A 62 -22.74 11.80 -18.77
CA ASN A 62 -23.35 10.87 -17.82
C ASN A 62 -22.47 10.40 -16.65
N ASN A 63 -21.27 10.97 -16.47
CA ASN A 63 -20.39 10.68 -15.34
C ASN A 63 -20.52 11.75 -14.26
N LEU A 64 -20.63 11.34 -13.01
CA LEU A 64 -20.65 12.27 -11.87
C LEU A 64 -19.29 12.95 -11.71
N VAL A 65 -19.24 14.27 -11.90
CA VAL A 65 -18.00 15.07 -11.82
C VAL A 65 -17.86 15.77 -10.47
N SER A 66 -18.95 16.32 -9.95
CA SER A 66 -18.91 17.06 -8.67
C SER A 66 -20.29 17.18 -8.02
N GLY A 67 -20.33 17.57 -6.76
CA GLY A 67 -21.58 17.86 -6.05
C GLY A 67 -21.32 18.50 -4.69
N SER A 68 -22.37 19.05 -4.07
CA SER A 68 -22.28 19.39 -2.65
C SER A 68 -22.10 18.11 -1.82
N LEU A 69 -21.49 18.24 -0.65
CA LEU A 69 -21.28 17.10 0.25
C LEU A 69 -22.62 16.43 0.61
N GLU A 70 -23.64 17.23 0.90
CA GLU A 70 -24.99 16.78 1.23
C GLU A 70 -25.61 16.00 0.07
N ALA A 71 -25.52 16.50 -1.17
CA ALA A 71 -26.07 15.80 -2.34
C ALA A 71 -25.37 14.46 -2.59
N LEU A 72 -24.06 14.39 -2.39
CA LEU A 72 -23.30 13.15 -2.52
C LEU A 72 -23.67 12.12 -1.43
N ILE A 73 -23.87 12.58 -0.19
CA ILE A 73 -24.36 11.70 0.90
C ILE A 73 -25.77 11.22 0.58
N GLN A 74 -26.63 12.09 0.05
CA GLN A 74 -27.98 11.70 -0.37
C GLN A 74 -27.94 10.64 -1.47
N HIS A 75 -27.00 10.76 -2.42
CA HIS A 75 -26.80 9.77 -3.48
C HIS A 75 -26.30 8.41 -2.95
N LEU A 76 -25.52 8.43 -1.86
CA LEU A 76 -25.04 7.22 -1.19
C LEU A 76 -26.16 6.44 -0.50
N VAL A 77 -27.18 7.11 0.05
CA VAL A 77 -28.23 6.45 0.84
C VAL A 77 -29.32 5.88 -0.08
N PRO A 78 -29.52 4.55 -0.12
CA PRO A 78 -30.59 3.95 -0.91
C PRO A 78 -31.99 4.43 -0.52
N ASN A 79 -32.87 4.50 -1.51
CA ASN A 79 -34.30 4.77 -1.32
C ASN A 79 -35.14 3.73 -2.08
N VAL A 80 -36.45 3.96 -2.23
CA VAL A 80 -37.35 2.98 -2.86
C VAL A 80 -36.94 2.67 -4.30
N ASP A 81 -36.54 3.69 -5.06
CA ASP A 81 -36.32 3.60 -6.51
C ASP A 81 -34.83 3.62 -6.89
N HIS A 82 -33.95 4.00 -5.96
CA HIS A 82 -32.51 4.16 -6.18
C HIS A 82 -31.67 3.20 -5.34
N TYR A 83 -30.59 2.71 -5.93
CA TYR A 83 -29.45 2.11 -5.23
C TYR A 83 -28.17 2.60 -5.93
N PRO A 84 -27.20 3.19 -5.22
CA PRO A 84 -25.97 3.66 -5.84
C PRO A 84 -25.15 2.50 -6.40
N ASP A 85 -24.45 2.73 -7.50
CA ASP A 85 -23.58 1.69 -8.06
C ASP A 85 -22.40 1.41 -7.11
N ARG A 86 -21.85 0.19 -7.19
CA ARG A 86 -20.77 -0.26 -6.31
C ARG A 86 -19.50 0.58 -6.45
N THR A 87 -19.22 1.08 -7.64
CA THR A 87 -18.04 1.92 -7.89
C THR A 87 -18.21 3.24 -7.15
N TYR A 88 -19.40 3.85 -7.18
CA TYR A 88 -19.73 5.04 -6.41
C TYR A 88 -19.63 4.79 -4.91
N ILE A 89 -20.22 3.69 -4.40
CA ILE A 89 -20.16 3.34 -2.98
C ILE A 89 -18.69 3.24 -2.54
N PHE A 90 -17.87 2.47 -3.25
CA PHE A 90 -16.45 2.34 -2.97
C PHE A 90 -15.73 3.71 -2.99
N THR A 91 -15.92 4.49 -4.06
CA THR A 91 -15.26 5.78 -4.28
C THR A 91 -15.64 6.80 -3.22
N PHE A 92 -16.93 6.94 -2.94
CA PHE A 92 -17.43 7.87 -1.95
C PHE A 92 -17.00 7.45 -0.54
N LEU A 93 -17.15 6.18 -0.15
CA LEU A 93 -16.69 5.73 1.16
C LEU A 93 -15.19 5.95 1.31
N LEU A 94 -14.36 5.56 0.32
CA LEU A 94 -12.92 5.78 0.29
C LEU A 94 -12.54 7.25 0.51
N SER A 95 -13.04 8.12 -0.38
CA SER A 95 -12.68 9.53 -0.44
C SER A 95 -13.31 10.37 0.68
N SER A 96 -14.46 9.96 1.22
CA SER A 96 -15.14 10.67 2.32
C SER A 96 -14.24 10.91 3.52
N ARG A 97 -13.26 10.03 3.75
CA ARG A 97 -12.28 10.15 4.83
C ARG A 97 -11.38 11.40 4.76
N LEU A 98 -11.37 12.09 3.62
CA LEU A 98 -10.66 13.36 3.41
C LEU A 98 -11.44 14.56 3.93
N PHE A 99 -12.75 14.43 4.16
CA PHE A 99 -13.62 15.55 4.55
C PHE A 99 -14.66 15.22 5.62
N LEU A 100 -14.87 13.94 5.96
CA LEU A 100 -15.80 13.44 6.98
C LEU A 100 -15.20 12.28 7.76
N HIS A 101 -15.59 12.16 9.04
CA HIS A 101 -15.33 10.94 9.78
C HIS A 101 -16.34 9.83 9.42
N PRO A 102 -15.92 8.55 9.35
CA PRO A 102 -16.84 7.44 9.09
C PRO A 102 -18.05 7.40 10.03
N TYR A 103 -17.86 7.68 11.33
CA TYR A 103 -18.97 7.70 12.29
C TYR A 103 -19.97 8.86 12.05
N GLU A 104 -19.51 9.99 11.50
CA GLU A 104 -20.37 11.12 11.14
C GLU A 104 -21.20 10.76 9.90
N LEU A 105 -20.56 10.10 8.92
CA LEU A 105 -21.26 9.57 7.75
C LEU A 105 -22.31 8.53 8.15
N MET A 106 -21.98 7.58 9.04
CA MET A 106 -22.93 6.61 9.58
C MET A 106 -24.13 7.29 10.25
N SER A 107 -23.88 8.36 11.00
CA SER A 107 -24.95 9.14 11.66
C SER A 107 -25.87 9.80 10.62
N LYS A 108 -25.32 10.37 9.54
CA LYS A 108 -26.11 10.94 8.43
C LYS A 108 -26.89 9.87 7.67
N VAL A 109 -26.30 8.71 7.40
CA VAL A 109 -26.99 7.56 6.78
C VAL A 109 -28.17 7.12 7.64
N TYR A 110 -27.98 7.03 8.96
CA TYR A 110 -29.06 6.70 9.90
C TYR A 110 -30.18 7.74 9.91
N GLN A 111 -29.83 9.04 9.98
CA GLN A 111 -30.81 10.14 9.96
C GLN A 111 -31.66 10.10 8.68
N MET A 112 -31.01 10.00 7.52
CA MET A 112 -31.70 9.89 6.23
C MET A 112 -32.59 8.66 6.13
N PHE A 113 -32.13 7.51 6.65
CA PHE A 113 -32.96 6.31 6.71
C PHE A 113 -34.23 6.55 7.54
N VAL A 114 -34.14 7.22 8.69
CA VAL A 114 -35.30 7.55 9.53
C VAL A 114 -36.23 8.55 8.85
N GLU A 115 -35.70 9.55 8.16
CA GLU A 115 -36.49 10.53 7.40
C GLU A 115 -37.26 9.86 6.27
N HIS A 116 -36.63 8.94 5.54
CA HIS A 116 -37.29 8.16 4.47
C HIS A 116 -38.46 7.29 4.96
N GLN A 117 -38.59 7.05 6.27
CA GLN A 117 -39.67 6.27 6.86
C GLN A 117 -40.92 7.08 7.20
N ARG A 118 -40.84 8.40 7.34
CA ARG A 118 -41.92 9.21 7.93
C ARG A 118 -42.81 9.81 6.86
N LEU A 119 -43.88 9.13 6.48
CA LEU A 119 -44.99 9.73 5.70
C LEU A 119 -46.15 10.17 6.57
N GLY A 120 -46.20 9.75 7.84
CA GLY A 120 -47.29 10.05 8.76
C GLY A 120 -48.42 9.02 8.75
N ASP A 121 -48.41 8.05 7.83
CA ASP A 121 -49.29 6.87 7.84
C ASP A 121 -48.52 5.60 8.27
N PRO A 122 -48.84 4.99 9.43
CA PRO A 122 -48.15 3.81 9.95
C PRO A 122 -48.17 2.58 9.02
N HIS A 123 -49.16 2.44 8.13
CA HIS A 123 -49.21 1.30 7.22
C HIS A 123 -48.30 1.51 6.00
N ALA A 124 -48.38 2.68 5.35
CA ALA A 124 -47.49 3.06 4.26
C ALA A 124 -46.01 3.09 4.71
N ASP A 125 -45.74 3.59 5.92
CA ASP A 125 -44.39 3.63 6.51
C ASP A 125 -43.80 2.22 6.62
N LYS A 126 -44.59 1.24 7.09
CA LYS A 126 -44.16 -0.17 7.19
C LYS A 126 -43.84 -0.78 5.82
N ILE A 127 -44.66 -0.53 4.80
CA ILE A 127 -44.43 -1.04 3.45
C ILE A 127 -43.16 -0.43 2.86
N ARG A 128 -42.94 0.87 3.06
CA ARG A 128 -41.75 1.58 2.58
C ARG A 128 -40.47 1.07 3.24
N VAL A 129 -40.48 0.89 4.56
CA VAL A 129 -39.37 0.30 5.32
C VAL A 129 -38.97 -1.06 4.72
N ARG A 130 -39.94 -1.94 4.44
CA ARG A 130 -39.67 -3.26 3.85
C ARG A 130 -38.99 -3.20 2.48
N LYS A 131 -39.22 -2.15 1.69
CA LYS A 131 -38.55 -1.96 0.39
C LYS A 131 -37.13 -1.39 0.52
N ILE A 132 -36.91 -0.52 1.50
CA ILE A 132 -35.62 0.18 1.70
C ILE A 132 -34.64 -0.64 2.54
N ALA A 133 -35.13 -1.38 3.54
CA ALA A 133 -34.28 -2.09 4.50
C ALA A 133 -33.26 -3.05 3.85
N PRO A 134 -33.63 -3.91 2.87
CA PRO A 134 -32.66 -4.79 2.21
C PRO A 134 -31.53 -4.02 1.52
N LYS A 135 -31.84 -2.86 0.92
CA LYS A 135 -30.85 -2.00 0.26
C LYS A 135 -29.90 -1.36 1.27
N ILE A 136 -30.40 -0.93 2.43
CA ILE A 136 -29.54 -0.40 3.51
C ILE A 136 -28.63 -1.49 4.04
N VAL A 137 -29.15 -2.71 4.27
CA VAL A 137 -28.33 -3.86 4.69
C VAL A 137 -27.25 -4.17 3.65
N GLN A 138 -27.56 -4.06 2.36
CA GLN A 138 -26.56 -4.22 1.31
C GLN A 138 -25.47 -3.14 1.39
N LEU A 139 -25.81 -1.86 1.52
CA LEU A 139 -24.83 -0.77 1.70
C LEU A 139 -23.93 -1.02 2.92
N LEU A 140 -24.51 -1.41 4.05
CA LEU A 140 -23.76 -1.73 5.27
C LEU A 140 -22.86 -2.96 5.09
N THR A 141 -23.30 -3.94 4.30
CA THR A 141 -22.50 -5.12 3.97
C THR A 141 -21.28 -4.71 3.15
N GLU A 142 -21.47 -3.91 2.09
CA GLU A 142 -20.37 -3.39 1.27
C GLU A 142 -19.39 -2.55 2.10
N TRP A 143 -19.89 -1.72 3.02
CA TRP A 143 -19.04 -0.93 3.93
C TRP A 143 -18.24 -1.80 4.90
N THR A 144 -18.90 -2.73 5.61
CA THR A 144 -18.27 -3.62 6.59
C THR A 144 -17.28 -4.60 5.96
N GLU A 145 -17.51 -5.00 4.71
CA GLU A 145 -16.59 -5.85 3.97
C GLU A 145 -15.37 -5.09 3.45
N THR A 146 -15.56 -3.87 2.96
CA THR A 146 -14.49 -3.08 2.32
C THR A 146 -13.61 -2.35 3.33
N PHE A 147 -14.22 -1.80 4.39
CA PHE A 147 -13.53 -0.95 5.37
C PHE A 147 -13.77 -1.43 6.82
N PRO A 148 -13.37 -2.67 7.17
CA PRO A 148 -13.63 -3.23 8.50
C PRO A 148 -12.98 -2.41 9.63
N TYR A 149 -11.85 -1.74 9.39
CA TYR A 149 -11.17 -0.92 10.39
C TYR A 149 -11.99 0.25 10.91
N ASP A 150 -12.92 0.82 10.12
CA ASP A 150 -13.81 1.90 10.58
C ASP A 150 -14.60 1.47 11.82
N PHE A 151 -14.93 0.18 11.92
CA PHE A 151 -15.75 -0.39 12.98
C PHE A 151 -14.94 -0.75 14.25
N ARG A 152 -13.64 -0.42 14.30
CA ARG A 152 -12.88 -0.37 15.56
C ARG A 152 -13.20 0.88 16.38
N ASP A 153 -13.78 1.91 15.77
CA ASP A 153 -14.27 3.09 16.49
C ASP A 153 -15.61 2.78 17.17
N ASP A 154 -15.70 3.03 18.49
CA ASP A 154 -16.89 2.71 19.26
C ASP A 154 -18.12 3.51 18.82
N ARG A 155 -17.96 4.75 18.32
CA ARG A 155 -19.07 5.56 17.78
C ARG A 155 -19.62 4.93 16.50
N MET A 156 -18.71 4.49 15.62
CA MET A 156 -19.08 3.80 14.38
C MET A 156 -19.83 2.49 14.67
N MET A 157 -19.30 1.68 15.58
CA MET A 157 -19.93 0.41 15.97
C MET A 157 -21.28 0.63 16.67
N ARG A 158 -21.42 1.68 17.49
CA ARG A 158 -22.72 2.05 18.08
C ARG A 158 -23.74 2.45 17.00
N GLY A 159 -23.35 3.30 16.06
CA GLY A 159 -24.21 3.71 14.94
C GLY A 159 -24.68 2.51 14.09
N LEU A 160 -23.77 1.57 13.81
CA LEU A 160 -24.11 0.32 13.13
C LEU A 160 -25.16 -0.49 13.91
N LYS A 161 -24.96 -0.67 15.22
CA LYS A 161 -25.88 -1.42 16.08
C LYS A 161 -27.27 -0.78 16.16
N GLU A 162 -27.33 0.55 16.24
CA GLU A 162 -28.60 1.28 16.28
C GLU A 162 -29.36 1.14 14.96
N LEU A 163 -28.67 1.32 13.83
CA LEU A 163 -29.25 1.18 12.50
C LEU A 163 -29.73 -0.26 12.24
N THR A 164 -28.89 -1.25 12.53
CA THR A 164 -29.24 -2.67 12.36
C THR A 164 -30.41 -3.11 13.24
N HIS A 165 -30.49 -2.65 14.50
CA HIS A 165 -31.64 -2.92 15.36
C HIS A 165 -32.96 -2.47 14.71
N ARG A 166 -33.01 -1.26 14.13
CA ARG A 166 -34.20 -0.78 13.41
C ARG A 166 -34.51 -1.60 12.16
N LEU A 167 -33.50 -2.02 11.40
CA LEU A 167 -33.67 -2.81 10.18
C LEU A 167 -34.27 -4.20 10.45
N THR A 168 -34.04 -4.77 11.63
CA THR A 168 -34.56 -6.10 11.99
C THR A 168 -36.02 -6.12 12.45
N PHE A 169 -36.67 -4.96 12.56
CA PHE A 169 -38.04 -4.87 13.06
C PHE A 169 -39.06 -5.30 11.99
N GLY A 170 -39.59 -6.52 12.12
CA GLY A 170 -40.73 -7.00 11.33
C GLY A 170 -40.41 -7.67 9.98
N ASP A 171 -39.15 -8.03 9.72
CA ASP A 171 -38.70 -8.81 8.55
C ASP A 171 -37.59 -9.83 8.94
N GLU A 172 -37.91 -11.12 8.81
CA GLU A 172 -37.01 -12.22 9.14
C GLU A 172 -35.84 -12.38 8.14
N VAL A 173 -36.03 -11.98 6.87
CA VAL A 173 -34.98 -12.04 5.85
C VAL A 173 -33.91 -10.98 6.14
N CYS A 174 -34.34 -9.75 6.41
CA CYS A 174 -33.44 -8.67 6.82
C CYS A 174 -32.69 -9.03 8.10
N ARG A 175 -33.36 -9.65 9.08
CA ARG A 175 -32.72 -10.10 10.32
C ARG A 175 -31.58 -11.09 10.05
N LYS A 176 -31.81 -12.10 9.22
CA LYS A 176 -30.76 -13.08 8.85
C LYS A 176 -29.59 -12.42 8.12
N ALA A 177 -29.87 -11.51 7.18
CA ALA A 177 -28.82 -10.78 6.45
C ALA A 177 -27.98 -9.90 7.39
N VAL A 178 -28.62 -9.18 8.32
CA VAL A 178 -27.93 -8.38 9.35
C VAL A 178 -27.05 -9.26 10.24
N GLN A 179 -27.55 -10.42 10.68
CA GLN A 179 -26.77 -11.36 11.49
C GLN A 179 -25.54 -11.88 10.74
N GLN A 180 -25.69 -12.25 9.46
CA GLN A 180 -24.59 -12.70 8.61
C GLN A 180 -23.54 -11.59 8.42
N MET A 181 -23.96 -10.37 8.12
CA MET A 181 -23.09 -9.20 7.99
C MET A 181 -22.32 -8.92 9.28
N MET A 182 -23.00 -8.86 10.43
CA MET A 182 -22.37 -8.64 11.74
C MET A 182 -21.37 -9.75 12.08
N GLN A 183 -21.72 -11.00 11.80
CA GLN A 183 -20.82 -12.14 12.02
C GLN A 183 -19.58 -12.07 11.11
N GLY A 184 -19.76 -11.65 9.86
CA GLY A 184 -18.67 -11.43 8.90
C GLY A 184 -17.73 -10.32 9.38
N LEU A 185 -18.27 -9.18 9.82
CA LEU A 185 -17.50 -8.08 10.37
C LEU A 185 -16.67 -8.51 11.59
N ILE A 186 -17.28 -9.21 12.55
CA ILE A 186 -16.58 -9.69 13.75
C ILE A 186 -15.43 -10.64 13.36
N ARG A 187 -15.63 -11.53 12.39
CA ARG A 187 -14.57 -12.43 11.90
C ARG A 187 -13.42 -11.64 11.27
N LYS A 188 -13.72 -10.63 10.43
CA LYS A 188 -12.69 -9.77 9.83
C LYS A 188 -11.92 -9.02 10.92
N LEU A 189 -12.60 -8.38 11.86
CA LEU A 189 -11.96 -7.66 12.97
C LEU A 189 -11.07 -8.58 13.82
N ALA A 190 -11.52 -9.80 14.11
CA ALA A 190 -10.72 -10.80 14.83
C ALA A 190 -9.46 -11.21 14.05
N ALA A 191 -9.58 -11.43 12.73
CA ALA A 191 -8.43 -11.75 11.88
C ALA A 191 -7.41 -10.60 11.85
N LEU A 192 -7.86 -9.34 11.77
CA LEU A 192 -6.99 -8.17 11.85
C LEU A 192 -6.22 -8.13 13.19
N SER A 193 -6.91 -8.38 14.31
CA SER A 193 -6.27 -8.39 15.63
C SER A 193 -5.25 -9.54 15.78
N GLN A 194 -5.58 -10.73 15.28
CA GLN A 194 -4.66 -11.88 15.31
C GLN A 194 -3.40 -11.62 14.47
N TYR A 195 -3.55 -10.95 13.32
CA TYR A 195 -2.42 -10.55 12.50
C TYR A 195 -1.52 -9.53 13.19
N GLU A 196 -2.10 -8.51 13.84
CA GLU A 196 -1.36 -7.54 14.65
C GLU A 196 -0.56 -8.23 15.78
N GLU A 197 -1.17 -9.20 16.48
CA GLU A 197 -0.47 -10.00 17.49
C GLU A 197 0.67 -10.86 16.90
N LEU A 198 0.46 -11.43 15.70
CA LEU A 198 1.49 -12.21 15.01
C LEU A 198 2.71 -11.35 14.68
N LEU A 199 2.50 -10.13 14.17
CA LEU A 199 3.57 -9.18 13.88
C LEU A 199 4.37 -8.82 15.13
N VAL A 200 3.69 -8.58 16.27
CA VAL A 200 4.35 -8.31 17.56
C VAL A 200 5.23 -9.49 17.99
N LYS A 201 4.73 -10.74 17.86
CA LYS A 201 5.50 -11.95 18.18
C LYS A 201 6.73 -12.10 17.29
N ILE A 202 6.60 -11.86 15.99
CA ILE A 202 7.72 -11.89 15.04
C ILE A 202 8.78 -10.86 15.44
N ASN A 203 8.37 -9.61 15.71
CA ASN A 203 9.29 -8.54 16.10
C ASN A 203 10.00 -8.83 17.44
N ALA A 204 9.29 -9.42 18.41
CA ALA A 204 9.90 -9.88 19.65
C ALA A 204 10.97 -10.96 19.42
N THR A 205 10.69 -11.94 18.54
CA THR A 205 11.65 -12.99 18.17
C THR A 205 12.87 -12.42 17.44
N VAL A 206 12.66 -11.44 16.54
CA VAL A 206 13.75 -10.73 15.86
C VAL A 206 14.64 -10.02 16.89
N ALA A 207 14.05 -9.30 17.85
CA ALA A 207 14.79 -8.60 18.89
C ALA A 207 15.61 -9.56 19.77
N GLU A 208 15.03 -10.70 20.16
CA GLU A 208 15.72 -11.76 20.90
C GLU A 208 16.91 -12.34 20.11
N ARG A 209 16.73 -12.60 18.81
CA ARG A 209 17.84 -13.09 17.97
C ARG A 209 18.95 -12.06 17.81
N LEU A 210 18.62 -10.78 17.74
CA LEU A 210 19.58 -9.68 17.70
C LEU A 210 20.39 -9.55 19.01
N THR A 211 19.77 -9.74 20.17
CA THR A 211 20.50 -9.71 21.45
C THR A 211 21.43 -10.92 21.60
N VAL A 212 21.01 -12.09 21.13
CA VAL A 212 21.84 -13.30 21.07
C VAL A 212 23.04 -13.10 20.14
N LEU A 213 22.85 -12.50 18.97
CA LEU A 213 23.94 -12.21 18.02
C LEU A 213 25.02 -11.30 18.65
N LYS A 214 24.61 -10.27 19.40
CA LYS A 214 25.53 -9.35 20.10
C LYS A 214 26.34 -10.04 21.20
N THR A 215 25.77 -11.03 21.88
CA THR A 215 26.40 -11.72 23.02
C THR A 215 27.21 -12.95 22.61
N LYS A 216 26.86 -13.61 21.50
CA LYS A 216 27.55 -14.82 20.97
C LYS A 216 27.66 -14.78 19.44
N PRO A 217 28.65 -14.06 18.88
CA PRO A 217 28.73 -13.81 17.43
C PRO A 217 28.97 -15.06 16.57
N GLN A 218 29.60 -16.12 17.13
CA GLN A 218 30.13 -17.24 16.34
C GLN A 218 29.27 -18.51 16.32
N SER A 219 28.21 -18.63 17.13
CA SER A 219 27.59 -19.95 17.40
C SER A 219 26.19 -20.21 16.81
N ILE A 220 25.49 -19.24 16.20
CA ILE A 220 24.04 -19.40 15.97
C ILE A 220 23.53 -19.02 14.56
N GLN A 221 24.31 -18.33 13.71
CA GLN A 221 23.78 -17.87 12.42
C GLN A 221 23.84 -18.98 11.36
N ARG A 222 22.70 -19.63 11.12
CA ARG A 222 22.49 -20.43 9.89
C ARG A 222 22.43 -19.45 8.72
N ASP A 223 23.27 -19.65 7.72
CA ASP A 223 23.22 -18.85 6.49
C ASP A 223 22.02 -19.28 5.62
N VAL A 224 21.58 -18.39 4.71
CA VAL A 224 20.42 -18.65 3.86
C VAL A 224 20.56 -19.92 3.04
N LEU A 225 21.78 -20.24 2.57
CA LEU A 225 22.05 -21.42 1.73
C LEU A 225 21.96 -22.74 2.52
N THR A 226 22.16 -22.72 3.84
CA THR A 226 21.91 -23.87 4.71
C THR A 226 20.43 -24.11 4.97
N VAL A 227 19.61 -23.06 4.92
CA VAL A 227 18.16 -23.15 5.13
C VAL A 227 17.45 -23.49 3.83
N CYS A 228 17.85 -22.86 2.72
CA CYS A 228 17.30 -23.04 1.40
C CYS A 228 18.38 -22.77 0.34
N ASN A 229 18.70 -23.78 -0.45
CA ASN A 229 19.63 -23.67 -1.58
C ASN A 229 18.92 -23.66 -2.95
N ASP A 230 17.58 -23.63 -2.96
CA ASP A 230 16.75 -23.57 -4.16
C ASP A 230 16.09 -22.19 -4.30
N ALA A 231 16.46 -21.48 -5.37
CA ALA A 231 15.98 -20.12 -5.61
C ALA A 231 14.47 -20.05 -5.83
N PHE A 232 13.88 -21.08 -6.44
CA PHE A 232 12.44 -21.18 -6.65
C PHE A 232 11.69 -21.25 -5.33
N SER A 233 12.10 -22.16 -4.46
CA SER A 233 11.52 -22.32 -3.13
C SER A 233 11.58 -21.03 -2.31
N LEU A 234 12.72 -20.33 -2.30
CA LEU A 234 12.84 -19.07 -1.57
C LEU A 234 11.92 -17.97 -2.14
N ALA A 235 11.86 -17.82 -3.47
CA ALA A 235 10.99 -16.85 -4.13
C ALA A 235 9.49 -17.12 -3.87
N GLN A 236 9.10 -18.39 -3.80
CA GLN A 236 7.73 -18.79 -3.41
C GLN A 236 7.41 -18.41 -1.97
N GLN A 237 8.36 -18.62 -1.03
CA GLN A 237 8.15 -18.23 0.37
C GLN A 237 8.14 -16.70 0.56
N LEU A 238 8.97 -15.96 -0.18
CA LEU A 238 8.87 -14.49 -0.23
C LEU A 238 7.48 -14.07 -0.71
N THR A 239 6.98 -14.70 -1.77
CA THR A 239 5.64 -14.42 -2.32
C THR A 239 4.52 -14.72 -1.31
N HIS A 240 4.65 -15.77 -0.48
CA HIS A 240 3.72 -16.01 0.63
C HIS A 240 3.68 -14.83 1.62
N ILE A 241 4.86 -14.33 2.03
CA ILE A 241 4.94 -13.22 2.98
C ILE A 241 4.36 -11.95 2.37
N GLU A 242 4.66 -11.68 1.10
CA GLU A 242 4.14 -10.53 0.37
C GLU A 242 2.60 -10.57 0.29
N LEU A 243 2.02 -11.66 -0.20
CA LEU A 243 0.56 -11.79 -0.34
C LEU A 243 -0.16 -11.77 1.02
N GLU A 244 0.41 -12.39 2.05
CA GLU A 244 -0.16 -12.31 3.41
C GLU A 244 -0.21 -10.85 3.87
N ARG A 245 0.93 -10.13 3.83
CA ARG A 245 0.99 -8.73 4.29
C ARG A 245 0.08 -7.82 3.47
N LEU A 246 0.06 -7.97 2.14
CA LEU A 246 -0.82 -7.21 1.25
C LEU A 246 -2.29 -7.39 1.58
N SER A 247 -2.72 -8.62 1.91
CA SER A 247 -4.14 -8.93 2.19
C SER A 247 -4.72 -8.09 3.33
N TYR A 248 -3.88 -7.70 4.30
CA TYR A 248 -4.26 -6.89 5.46
C TYR A 248 -4.26 -5.38 5.20
N ILE A 249 -3.68 -4.90 4.10
CA ILE A 249 -3.70 -3.46 3.77
C ILE A 249 -5.12 -3.05 3.38
N GLY A 250 -5.70 -2.13 4.16
CA GLY A 250 -7.00 -1.54 3.89
C GLY A 250 -6.94 -0.44 2.83
N PRO A 251 -7.95 -0.29 1.96
CA PRO A 251 -8.00 0.80 0.97
C PRO A 251 -7.94 2.19 1.62
N GLU A 252 -8.50 2.34 2.83
CA GLU A 252 -8.42 3.55 3.64
C GLU A 252 -7.00 3.95 4.03
N GLU A 253 -6.04 3.01 4.11
CA GLU A 253 -4.65 3.30 4.48
C GLU A 253 -3.96 4.17 3.43
N PHE A 254 -4.31 4.00 2.14
CA PHE A 254 -3.81 4.84 1.05
C PHE A 254 -4.27 6.28 1.25
N VAL A 255 -5.55 6.52 1.50
CA VAL A 255 -6.07 7.88 1.72
C VAL A 255 -5.49 8.49 3.00
N GLN A 256 -5.42 7.71 4.09
CA GLN A 256 -4.87 8.14 5.38
C GLN A 256 -3.38 8.47 5.31
N ALA A 257 -2.62 7.82 4.43
CA ALA A 257 -1.23 8.13 4.17
C ALA A 257 -1.00 9.57 3.69
N PHE A 258 -1.98 10.12 2.97
CA PHE A 258 -1.87 11.42 2.29
C PHE A 258 -2.53 12.57 3.05
N VAL A 259 -3.34 12.29 4.07
CA VAL A 259 -3.89 13.32 4.96
C VAL A 259 -2.72 13.95 5.72
N GLN A 260 -2.17 15.02 5.14
CA GLN A 260 -0.98 15.71 5.63
C GLN A 260 -1.14 16.05 7.11
N LYS A 261 -0.12 15.74 7.91
CA LYS A 261 0.20 16.52 9.11
C LYS A 261 0.75 17.85 8.59
N ASP A 262 -0.11 18.75 8.13
CA ASP A 262 0.27 20.13 7.84
C ASP A 262 0.77 20.74 9.17
N PRO A 263 2.07 21.11 9.29
CA PRO A 263 2.60 21.68 10.52
C PRO A 263 2.09 23.10 10.78
N LEU A 264 1.54 23.78 9.76
CA LEU A 264 1.14 25.18 9.81
C LEU A 264 -0.37 25.38 9.99
N VAL A 265 -1.18 24.36 9.71
CA VAL A 265 -2.60 24.37 10.06
C VAL A 265 -2.76 23.76 11.45
N ASN A 266 -2.92 24.64 12.44
CA ASN A 266 -3.09 24.33 13.87
C ASN A 266 -4.38 23.52 14.20
N ASN A 267 -4.99 22.82 13.23
CA ASN A 267 -6.03 21.81 13.46
C ASN A 267 -5.40 20.49 13.90
N LYS A 268 -4.68 20.52 15.03
CA LYS A 268 -4.14 19.33 15.70
C LYS A 268 -5.19 18.38 16.26
N SER A 269 -6.49 18.57 16.00
CA SER A 269 -7.56 17.81 16.70
C SER A 269 -8.63 17.15 15.83
N ARG A 270 -8.70 17.32 14.50
CA ARG A 270 -9.77 16.64 13.73
C ARG A 270 -9.48 15.17 13.48
N PHE A 271 -8.25 14.78 13.13
CA PHE A 271 -7.95 13.40 12.70
C PHE A 271 -6.87 12.67 13.53
N SER A 272 -6.48 13.21 14.69
CA SER A 272 -5.43 12.65 15.56
C SER A 272 -5.84 11.36 16.28
N ASP A 273 -7.14 11.20 16.57
CA ASP A 273 -7.65 10.12 17.43
C ASP A 273 -7.91 8.80 16.69
N ARG A 274 -7.54 8.72 15.41
CA ARG A 274 -7.62 7.46 14.66
C ARG A 274 -6.62 6.48 15.24
N LYS A 275 -7.08 5.35 15.81
CA LYS A 275 -6.28 4.12 15.86
C LYS A 275 -5.96 3.77 14.40
N LYS A 276 -4.81 4.22 13.91
CA LYS A 276 -4.41 4.05 12.51
C LYS A 276 -4.12 2.57 12.26
N ALA A 277 -4.65 2.07 11.15
CA ALA A 277 -4.11 0.86 10.57
C ALA A 277 -2.68 1.18 10.09
N ASN A 278 -1.73 0.34 10.50
CA ASN A 278 -0.30 0.54 10.22
C ASN A 278 0.22 -0.54 9.26
N ASN A 279 -0.65 -1.28 8.56
CA ASN A 279 -0.23 -2.39 7.70
C ASN A 279 0.60 -1.88 6.52
N LEU A 280 0.29 -0.68 6.03
CA LEU A 280 1.08 0.00 5.01
C LEU A 280 2.54 0.23 5.45
N GLU A 281 2.72 0.70 6.68
CA GLU A 281 4.05 0.94 7.27
C GLU A 281 4.79 -0.38 7.52
N VAL A 282 4.08 -1.38 8.06
CA VAL A 282 4.61 -2.74 8.26
C VAL A 282 5.04 -3.40 6.94
N TYR A 283 4.34 -3.14 5.85
CA TYR A 283 4.68 -3.68 4.53
C TYR A 283 5.92 -3.00 3.93
N VAL A 284 6.06 -1.70 4.16
CA VAL A 284 7.27 -0.94 3.88
C VAL A 284 8.46 -1.44 4.70
N GLU A 285 8.28 -1.68 6.00
CA GLU A 285 9.31 -2.21 6.88
C GLU A 285 9.79 -3.59 6.41
N TRP A 286 8.86 -4.41 5.89
CA TRP A 286 9.20 -5.69 5.27
C TRP A 286 10.13 -5.52 4.05
N PHE A 287 9.83 -4.60 3.13
CA PHE A 287 10.69 -4.30 1.99
C PHE A 287 12.11 -3.93 2.43
N ASN A 288 12.23 -3.03 3.40
CA ASN A 288 13.51 -2.59 3.94
C ASN A 288 14.24 -3.76 4.59
N ARG A 289 13.54 -4.51 5.45
CA ARG A 289 14.10 -5.67 6.13
C ARG A 289 14.63 -6.71 5.15
N LEU A 290 13.90 -7.01 4.07
CA LEU A 290 14.36 -7.93 3.03
C LEU A 290 15.62 -7.41 2.34
N SER A 291 15.65 -6.12 2.00
CA SER A 291 16.83 -5.48 1.38
C SER A 291 18.08 -5.60 2.28
N TYR A 292 17.93 -5.28 3.56
CA TYR A 292 19.03 -5.40 4.52
C TYR A 292 19.37 -6.87 4.85
N LEU A 293 18.41 -7.81 4.80
CA LEU A 293 18.68 -9.24 4.94
C LEU A 293 19.58 -9.74 3.82
N VAL A 294 19.29 -9.38 2.57
CA VAL A 294 20.13 -9.71 1.41
C VAL A 294 21.55 -9.17 1.60
N ALA A 295 21.69 -7.89 1.98
CA ALA A 295 22.99 -7.30 2.24
C ALA A 295 23.73 -8.00 3.40
N THR A 296 23.02 -8.36 4.47
CA THR A 296 23.57 -9.08 5.63
C THR A 296 24.11 -10.44 5.19
N GLU A 297 23.32 -11.23 4.48
CA GLU A 297 23.72 -12.57 4.01
C GLU A 297 24.90 -12.53 3.03
N ILE A 298 25.07 -11.45 2.26
CA ILE A 298 26.22 -11.26 1.37
C ILE A 298 27.48 -10.86 2.16
N CYS A 299 27.36 -10.00 3.17
CA CYS A 299 28.48 -9.50 3.97
C CYS A 299 28.93 -10.48 5.06
N LEU A 300 28.07 -11.41 5.49
CA LEU A 300 28.35 -12.35 6.57
C LEU A 300 29.48 -13.36 6.27
N PRO A 301 29.57 -13.98 5.07
CA PRO A 301 30.59 -14.98 4.80
C PRO A 301 32.00 -14.38 4.71
N VAL A 302 32.91 -14.88 5.55
CA VAL A 302 34.33 -14.49 5.54
C VAL A 302 35.01 -14.85 4.22
N LYS A 303 34.64 -15.99 3.61
CA LYS A 303 35.25 -16.48 2.38
C LYS A 303 34.62 -15.83 1.14
N LYS A 304 35.44 -15.14 0.35
CA LYS A 304 35.05 -14.52 -0.93
C LYS A 304 34.27 -15.42 -1.89
N LYS A 305 34.66 -16.70 -2.02
CA LYS A 305 33.97 -17.68 -2.89
C LYS A 305 32.54 -17.97 -2.39
N GLN A 306 32.32 -17.93 -1.08
CA GLN A 306 31.00 -18.14 -0.49
C GLN A 306 30.11 -16.90 -0.69
N ARG A 307 30.66 -15.68 -0.48
CA ARG A 307 29.94 -14.44 -0.80
C ARG A 307 29.46 -14.39 -2.25
N ALA A 308 30.32 -14.73 -3.20
CA ALA A 308 29.95 -14.78 -4.62
C ALA A 308 28.80 -15.76 -4.88
N ARG A 309 28.77 -16.93 -4.22
CA ARG A 309 27.65 -17.88 -4.31
C ARG A 309 26.35 -17.34 -3.74
N VAL A 310 26.41 -16.61 -2.63
CA VAL A 310 25.22 -15.97 -2.03
C VAL A 310 24.66 -14.90 -2.97
N ILE A 311 25.53 -14.10 -3.60
CA ILE A 311 25.11 -13.11 -4.62
C ILE A 311 24.44 -13.82 -5.81
N GLU A 312 25.08 -14.85 -6.38
CA GLU A 312 24.51 -15.62 -7.50
C GLU A 312 23.16 -16.25 -7.14
N PHE A 313 23.02 -16.77 -5.91
CA PHE A 313 21.76 -17.30 -5.42
C PHE A 313 20.67 -16.23 -5.35
N PHE A 314 20.94 -15.04 -4.79
CA PHE A 314 19.95 -13.97 -4.74
C PHE A 314 19.62 -13.39 -6.12
N ILE A 315 20.55 -13.41 -7.08
CA ILE A 315 20.25 -13.08 -8.49
C ILE A 315 19.23 -14.06 -9.07
N ASP A 316 19.40 -15.36 -8.81
CA ASP A 316 18.43 -16.36 -9.27
C ASP A 316 17.08 -16.22 -8.54
N VAL A 317 17.07 -15.93 -7.24
CA VAL A 317 15.83 -15.65 -6.47
C VAL A 317 15.10 -14.43 -7.04
N ALA A 318 15.82 -13.34 -7.31
CA ALA A 318 15.26 -12.13 -7.90
C ALA A 318 14.63 -12.41 -9.28
N ARG A 319 15.29 -13.22 -10.11
CA ARG A 319 14.73 -13.67 -11.38
C ARG A 319 13.44 -14.45 -11.18
N GLU A 320 13.38 -15.35 -10.20
CA GLU A 320 12.14 -16.09 -9.91
C GLU A 320 11.03 -15.20 -9.36
N CYS A 321 11.36 -14.17 -8.56
CA CYS A 321 10.41 -13.13 -8.18
C CYS A 321 9.84 -12.40 -9.41
N PHE A 322 10.68 -12.02 -10.39
CA PHE A 322 10.22 -11.44 -11.66
C PHE A 322 9.26 -12.38 -12.40
N ASN A 323 9.62 -13.66 -12.54
CA ASN A 323 8.81 -14.67 -13.24
C ASN A 323 7.44 -14.89 -12.57
N ILE A 324 7.38 -14.83 -11.25
CA ILE A 324 6.13 -14.96 -10.47
C ILE A 324 5.24 -13.72 -10.63
N GLY A 325 5.81 -12.55 -10.94
CA GLY A 325 5.11 -11.25 -10.85
C GLY A 325 5.26 -10.60 -9.47
N ASN A 326 6.27 -11.02 -8.69
CA ASN A 326 6.65 -10.44 -7.42
C ASN A 326 7.70 -9.34 -7.57
N PHE A 327 7.27 -8.17 -8.05
CA PHE A 327 8.17 -7.05 -8.32
C PHE A 327 8.65 -6.36 -7.04
N ASN A 328 7.89 -6.42 -5.94
CA ASN A 328 8.31 -5.84 -4.66
C ASN A 328 9.54 -6.55 -4.07
N SER A 329 9.50 -7.89 -3.96
CA SER A 329 10.65 -8.65 -3.48
C SER A 329 11.83 -8.59 -4.44
N LEU A 330 11.60 -8.59 -5.76
CA LEU A 330 12.63 -8.36 -6.78
C LEU A 330 13.36 -7.04 -6.50
N MET A 331 12.63 -5.95 -6.35
CA MET A 331 13.22 -4.64 -6.10
C MET A 331 13.95 -4.58 -4.77
N ALA A 332 13.44 -5.22 -3.72
CA ALA A 332 14.11 -5.30 -2.42
C ALA A 332 15.46 -6.04 -2.53
N ILE A 333 15.50 -7.15 -3.28
CA ILE A 333 16.72 -7.92 -3.50
C ILE A 333 17.77 -7.12 -4.29
N ILE A 334 17.35 -6.44 -5.36
CA ILE A 334 18.22 -5.52 -6.12
C ILE A 334 18.73 -4.40 -5.22
N SER A 335 17.85 -3.81 -4.42
CA SER A 335 18.20 -2.73 -3.48
C SER A 335 19.25 -3.18 -2.48
N GLY A 336 19.09 -4.38 -1.89
CA GLY A 336 20.07 -4.98 -0.99
C GLY A 336 21.44 -5.19 -1.62
N MET A 337 21.49 -5.67 -2.87
CA MET A 337 22.75 -5.84 -3.61
C MET A 337 23.43 -4.51 -4.00
N ASN A 338 22.64 -3.45 -4.15
CA ASN A 338 23.14 -2.12 -4.52
C ASN A 338 23.48 -1.21 -3.34
N MET A 339 23.22 -1.64 -2.10
CA MET A 339 23.70 -0.94 -0.91
C MET A 339 25.22 -0.79 -0.96
N SER A 340 25.73 0.39 -0.58
CA SER A 340 27.16 0.72 -0.62
C SER A 340 28.08 -0.33 0.03
N PRO A 341 27.75 -0.93 1.20
CA PRO A 341 28.57 -2.00 1.79
C PRO A 341 28.74 -3.23 0.88
N VAL A 342 27.77 -3.53 0.02
CA VAL A 342 27.80 -4.69 -0.89
C VAL A 342 28.46 -4.32 -2.21
N SER A 343 28.07 -3.19 -2.82
CA SER A 343 28.55 -2.76 -4.13
C SER A 343 30.05 -2.39 -4.14
N ARG A 344 30.65 -2.12 -2.97
CA ARG A 344 32.10 -1.91 -2.83
C ARG A 344 32.95 -3.18 -2.82
N LEU A 345 32.37 -4.38 -2.70
CA LEU A 345 33.10 -5.65 -2.64
C LEU A 345 33.64 -6.09 -4.02
N LYS A 346 34.48 -5.26 -4.66
CA LYS A 346 34.90 -5.42 -6.06
C LYS A 346 35.54 -6.78 -6.34
N LYS A 347 36.33 -7.31 -5.39
CA LYS A 347 36.99 -8.62 -5.57
C LYS A 347 35.99 -9.76 -5.54
N THR A 348 34.89 -9.62 -4.78
CA THR A 348 33.77 -10.57 -4.75
C THR A 348 32.98 -10.48 -6.05
N TRP A 349 32.58 -9.29 -6.48
CA TRP A 349 31.84 -9.06 -7.72
C TRP A 349 32.58 -9.56 -8.96
N ALA A 350 33.91 -9.46 -9.00
CA ALA A 350 34.72 -10.04 -10.07
C ALA A 350 34.61 -11.57 -10.23
N LYS A 351 34.02 -12.27 -9.25
CA LYS A 351 33.74 -13.72 -9.32
C LYS A 351 32.27 -14.05 -9.66
N VAL A 352 31.39 -13.06 -9.71
CA VAL A 352 29.96 -13.23 -9.94
C VAL A 352 29.68 -13.08 -11.43
N LYS A 353 28.82 -13.94 -11.97
CA LYS A 353 28.28 -13.76 -13.33
C LYS A 353 27.18 -12.69 -13.33
N THR A 354 27.52 -11.43 -13.63
CA THR A 354 26.60 -10.29 -13.49
C THR A 354 25.54 -10.18 -14.57
N ALA A 355 25.68 -10.83 -15.73
CA ALA A 355 24.77 -10.64 -16.87
C ALA A 355 23.28 -10.77 -16.52
N LYS A 356 22.90 -11.73 -15.66
CA LYS A 356 21.52 -11.88 -15.18
C LYS A 356 21.10 -10.70 -14.28
N PHE A 357 22.00 -10.25 -13.40
CA PHE A 357 21.77 -9.11 -12.53
C PHE A 357 21.59 -7.82 -13.33
N ASP A 358 22.47 -7.57 -14.31
CA ASP A 358 22.43 -6.38 -15.18
C ASP A 358 21.08 -6.30 -15.94
N ILE A 359 20.53 -7.44 -16.37
CA ILE A 359 19.19 -7.51 -16.99
C ILE A 359 18.10 -7.14 -15.98
N LEU A 360 18.16 -7.67 -14.76
CA LEU A 360 17.17 -7.40 -13.71
C LEU A 360 17.22 -5.93 -13.26
N GLU A 361 18.41 -5.33 -13.14
CA GLU A 361 18.59 -3.90 -12.89
C GLU A 361 17.94 -3.09 -14.01
N HIS A 362 18.17 -3.46 -15.28
CA HIS A 362 17.57 -2.78 -16.42
C HIS A 362 16.03 -2.86 -16.42
N GLN A 363 15.44 -3.97 -15.97
CA GLN A 363 13.99 -4.11 -15.84
C GLN A 363 13.40 -3.20 -14.76
N MET A 364 14.15 -2.92 -13.70
CA MET A 364 13.71 -2.10 -12.55
C MET A 364 14.28 -0.68 -12.57
N ASP A 365 14.88 -0.28 -13.69
CA ASP A 365 15.56 0.99 -13.84
C ASP A 365 14.58 2.18 -13.71
N PRO A 366 14.95 3.24 -12.97
CA PRO A 366 14.07 4.38 -12.70
C PRO A 366 13.90 5.35 -13.88
N THR A 367 14.71 5.25 -14.95
CA THR A 367 14.65 6.16 -16.09
C THR A 367 13.28 6.13 -16.78
N SER A 368 12.91 7.24 -17.40
CA SER A 368 11.62 7.41 -18.06
C SER A 368 10.43 7.02 -17.16
N ASN A 369 10.52 7.36 -15.87
CA ASN A 369 9.54 7.01 -14.83
C ASN A 369 9.27 5.50 -14.75
N PHE A 370 10.33 4.70 -14.66
CA PHE A 370 10.27 3.24 -14.57
C PHE A 370 9.59 2.58 -15.79
N TYR A 371 9.90 3.03 -17.01
CA TYR A 371 9.25 2.55 -18.24
C TYR A 371 9.26 1.02 -18.40
N ASN A 372 10.43 0.39 -18.19
CA ASN A 372 10.59 -1.06 -18.33
C ASN A 372 9.76 -1.82 -17.30
N TYR A 373 9.87 -1.45 -16.02
CA TYR A 373 9.05 -2.03 -14.95
C TYR A 373 7.55 -1.87 -15.24
N ARG A 374 7.10 -0.69 -15.66
CA ARG A 374 5.68 -0.46 -15.99
C ARG A 374 5.21 -1.34 -17.14
N THR A 375 6.08 -1.62 -18.11
CA THR A 375 5.79 -2.56 -19.21
C THR A 375 5.68 -4.00 -18.69
N ALA A 376 6.60 -4.43 -17.83
CA ALA A 376 6.54 -5.75 -17.20
C ALA A 376 5.30 -5.91 -16.30
N LEU A 377 4.95 -4.86 -15.54
CA LEU A 377 3.75 -4.82 -14.70
C LEU A 377 2.48 -4.99 -15.55
N ARG A 378 2.34 -4.23 -16.66
CA ARG A 378 1.21 -4.39 -17.59
C ARG A 378 1.13 -5.82 -18.14
N GLY A 379 2.26 -6.42 -18.48
CA GLY A 379 2.31 -7.83 -18.90
C GLY A 379 1.81 -8.79 -17.83
N ALA A 380 2.21 -8.58 -16.57
CA ALA A 380 1.73 -9.37 -15.43
C ALA A 380 0.23 -9.17 -15.16
N MET A 381 -0.27 -7.95 -15.27
CA MET A 381 -1.71 -7.64 -15.15
C MET A 381 -2.52 -8.36 -16.23
N GLN A 382 -2.07 -8.30 -17.49
CA GLN A 382 -2.74 -8.98 -18.58
C GLN A 382 -2.77 -10.50 -18.37
N ARG A 383 -1.64 -11.08 -17.93
CA ARG A 383 -1.56 -12.50 -17.55
C ARG A 383 -2.56 -12.86 -16.44
N SER A 384 -2.73 -11.99 -15.44
CA SER A 384 -3.67 -12.21 -14.33
C SER A 384 -5.13 -12.21 -14.81
N ILE A 385 -5.48 -11.30 -15.73
CA ILE A 385 -6.82 -11.22 -16.33
C ILE A 385 -7.16 -12.49 -17.12
N THR A 386 -6.20 -13.02 -17.89
CA THR A 386 -6.40 -14.22 -18.73
C THR A 386 -5.93 -15.51 -18.05
N ALA A 387 -5.76 -15.50 -16.73
CA ALA A 387 -5.17 -16.61 -15.98
C ALA A 387 -6.05 -17.87 -16.01
N HIS A 388 -5.43 -19.03 -16.25
CA HIS A 388 -6.05 -20.34 -16.11
C HIS A 388 -5.67 -21.02 -14.78
N THR A 389 -4.63 -20.51 -14.11
CA THR A 389 -4.12 -21.02 -12.84
C THR A 389 -4.04 -19.91 -11.79
N SER A 390 -4.12 -20.26 -10.51
CA SER A 390 -3.94 -19.29 -9.41
C SER A 390 -2.54 -18.64 -9.40
N ARG A 391 -1.53 -19.33 -9.95
CA ARG A 391 -0.17 -18.79 -10.09
C ARG A 391 -0.10 -17.62 -11.05
N GLU A 392 -0.82 -17.69 -12.17
CA GLU A 392 -0.82 -16.62 -13.17
C GLU A 392 -1.52 -15.35 -12.68
N LYS A 393 -2.38 -15.47 -11.67
CA LYS A 393 -3.09 -14.34 -11.06
C LYS A 393 -2.20 -13.42 -10.22
N ILE A 394 -1.03 -13.89 -9.79
CA ILE A 394 -0.15 -13.16 -8.87
C ILE A 394 0.39 -11.90 -9.55
N VAL A 395 0.11 -10.75 -8.94
CA VAL A 395 0.68 -9.44 -9.27
C VAL A 395 1.00 -8.73 -7.96
N ILE A 396 2.28 -8.56 -7.67
CA ILE A 396 2.75 -7.80 -6.50
C ILE A 396 3.59 -6.65 -7.07
N PRO A 397 3.04 -5.42 -7.13
CA PRO A 397 3.73 -4.28 -7.73
C PRO A 397 4.91 -3.85 -6.88
N PHE A 398 5.85 -3.10 -7.48
CA PHE A 398 6.81 -2.32 -6.69
C PHE A 398 6.05 -1.26 -5.90
N PHE A 399 5.86 -1.54 -4.61
CA PHE A 399 4.82 -0.90 -3.83
C PHE A 399 5.10 0.58 -3.56
N SER A 400 6.36 0.95 -3.35
CA SER A 400 6.71 2.37 -3.15
C SER A 400 6.38 3.23 -4.36
N LEU A 401 6.53 2.70 -5.58
CA LEU A 401 6.14 3.42 -6.79
C LEU A 401 4.62 3.53 -6.92
N LEU A 402 3.88 2.48 -6.57
CA LEU A 402 2.41 2.53 -6.51
C LEU A 402 1.94 3.62 -5.54
N ILE A 403 2.49 3.66 -4.32
CA ILE A 403 2.15 4.70 -3.32
C ILE A 403 2.52 6.09 -3.82
N LYS A 404 3.67 6.23 -4.48
CA LYS A 404 4.10 7.49 -5.10
C LYS A 404 3.10 7.96 -6.16
N ASP A 405 2.65 7.08 -7.05
CA ASP A 405 1.70 7.41 -8.10
C ASP A 405 0.35 7.86 -7.51
N ILE A 406 -0.17 7.13 -6.52
CA ILE A 406 -1.43 7.47 -5.83
C ILE A 406 -1.28 8.81 -5.06
N TYR A 407 -0.13 9.05 -4.43
CA TYR A 407 0.17 10.32 -3.76
C TYR A 407 0.12 11.50 -4.73
N PHE A 408 0.84 11.43 -5.87
CA PHE A 408 0.84 12.51 -6.85
C PHE A 408 -0.51 12.72 -7.53
N LEU A 409 -1.29 11.64 -7.73
CA LEU A 409 -2.67 11.76 -8.19
C LEU A 409 -3.54 12.52 -7.18
N ASN A 410 -3.35 12.27 -5.88
CA ASN A 410 -4.05 13.01 -4.84
C ASN A 410 -3.58 14.47 -4.73
N GLU A 411 -2.29 14.76 -4.82
CA GLU A 411 -1.78 16.14 -4.70
C GLU A 411 -2.01 16.98 -5.97
N GLY A 412 -2.10 16.33 -7.14
CA GLY A 412 -2.25 17.02 -8.43
C GLY A 412 -3.57 17.75 -8.63
N CYS A 413 -4.60 17.44 -7.84
CA CYS A 413 -5.95 18.01 -7.97
C CYS A 413 -6.54 18.40 -6.60
N SER A 414 -7.24 19.53 -6.53
CA SER A 414 -7.95 19.97 -5.31
C SER A 414 -9.12 19.05 -4.96
N ASN A 415 -9.32 18.78 -3.66
CA ASN A 415 -10.48 18.03 -3.15
C ASN A 415 -11.80 18.79 -3.34
N LEU A 416 -11.74 20.12 -3.34
CA LEU A 416 -12.88 21.00 -3.54
C LEU A 416 -12.66 21.86 -4.78
N LEU A 417 -13.72 22.05 -5.56
CA LEU A 417 -13.78 22.99 -6.66
C LEU A 417 -14.01 24.42 -6.14
N PRO A 418 -13.74 25.48 -6.95
CA PRO A 418 -13.93 26.87 -6.53
C PRO A 418 -15.35 27.24 -6.06
N ASN A 419 -16.36 26.49 -6.50
CA ASN A 419 -17.75 26.65 -6.09
C ASN A 419 -18.09 25.91 -4.78
N GLY A 420 -17.10 25.36 -4.08
CA GLY A 420 -17.29 24.58 -2.84
C GLY A 420 -17.76 23.14 -3.05
N HIS A 421 -17.98 22.70 -4.29
CA HIS A 421 -18.33 21.30 -4.57
C HIS A 421 -17.14 20.38 -4.31
N VAL A 422 -17.45 19.16 -3.91
CA VAL A 422 -16.48 18.06 -3.87
C VAL A 422 -16.12 17.67 -5.30
N ASN A 423 -14.82 17.59 -5.59
CA ASN A 423 -14.29 17.17 -6.88
C ASN A 423 -14.33 15.63 -6.99
N PHE A 424 -15.42 15.09 -7.52
CA PHE A 424 -15.65 13.66 -7.58
C PHE A 424 -14.89 12.99 -8.75
N GLU A 425 -14.59 13.73 -9.82
CA GLU A 425 -13.73 13.27 -10.92
C GLU A 425 -12.34 12.87 -10.44
N LYS A 426 -11.72 13.68 -9.58
CA LYS A 426 -10.47 13.31 -8.90
C LYS A 426 -10.62 11.98 -8.15
N PHE A 427 -11.73 11.81 -7.43
CA PHE A 427 -11.92 10.62 -6.60
C PHE A 427 -12.20 9.36 -7.42
N TRP A 428 -12.81 9.47 -8.60
CA TRP A 428 -12.90 8.35 -9.54
C TRP A 428 -11.51 7.84 -9.92
N GLU A 429 -10.59 8.73 -10.30
CA GLU A 429 -9.23 8.33 -10.66
C GLU A 429 -8.49 7.72 -9.47
N LEU A 430 -8.63 8.31 -8.28
CA LEU A 430 -8.02 7.76 -7.05
C LEU A 430 -8.56 6.36 -6.73
N ALA A 431 -9.88 6.20 -6.78
CA ALA A 431 -10.55 4.94 -6.50
C ALA A 431 -10.18 3.86 -7.52
N LYS A 432 -10.01 4.22 -8.80
CA LYS A 432 -9.57 3.30 -9.85
C LYS A 432 -8.21 2.67 -9.52
N GLN A 433 -7.23 3.48 -9.12
CA GLN A 433 -5.89 2.98 -8.74
C GLN A 433 -5.95 2.07 -7.51
N VAL A 434 -6.71 2.46 -6.48
CA VAL A 434 -6.84 1.65 -5.26
C VAL A 434 -7.61 0.35 -5.55
N ASN A 435 -8.68 0.38 -6.34
CA ASN A 435 -9.49 -0.80 -6.64
C ASN A 435 -8.72 -1.86 -7.44
N GLU A 436 -7.82 -1.42 -8.32
CA GLU A 436 -6.91 -2.32 -9.03
C GLU A 436 -6.00 -3.07 -8.04
N PHE A 437 -5.39 -2.36 -7.08
CA PHE A 437 -4.65 -2.98 -5.99
C PHE A 437 -5.51 -3.94 -5.14
N MET A 438 -6.76 -3.55 -4.85
CA MET A 438 -7.70 -4.38 -4.09
C MET A 438 -8.01 -5.71 -4.77
N THR A 439 -7.89 -5.78 -6.10
CA THR A 439 -8.05 -7.01 -6.87
C THR A 439 -6.82 -7.92 -6.70
N TRP A 440 -5.62 -7.36 -6.81
CA TRP A 440 -4.38 -8.13 -6.71
C TRP A 440 -4.15 -8.74 -5.33
N LYS A 441 -4.52 -8.03 -4.26
CA LYS A 441 -4.33 -8.54 -2.89
C LYS A 441 -5.25 -9.70 -2.50
N GLN A 442 -6.28 -10.02 -3.29
CA GLN A 442 -7.22 -11.12 -3.02
C GLN A 442 -6.67 -12.49 -3.48
N VAL A 443 -5.52 -12.51 -4.15
CA VAL A 443 -4.93 -13.75 -4.66
C VAL A 443 -4.39 -14.58 -3.50
N GLU A 444 -4.94 -15.79 -3.33
CA GLU A 444 -4.37 -16.79 -2.45
C GLU A 444 -3.06 -17.33 -3.03
N CYS A 445 -2.02 -17.41 -2.21
CA CYS A 445 -0.73 -17.91 -2.65
C CYS A 445 -0.83 -19.43 -2.97
N PRO A 446 -0.55 -19.85 -4.21
CA PRO A 446 -0.74 -21.23 -4.66
C PRO A 446 0.44 -22.16 -4.32
N PHE A 447 1.50 -21.62 -3.73
CA PHE A 447 2.69 -22.39 -3.41
C PHE A 447 2.52 -23.11 -2.06
N GLU A 448 3.30 -24.18 -1.86
CA GLU A 448 3.32 -24.87 -0.58
C GLU A 448 4.14 -24.06 0.45
N ARG A 449 3.64 -24.01 1.69
CA ARG A 449 4.31 -23.29 2.78
C ARG A 449 5.44 -24.13 3.37
N ASP A 450 6.68 -23.64 3.25
CA ASP A 450 7.82 -24.16 4.00
C ASP A 450 8.01 -23.34 5.29
N ARG A 451 7.61 -23.92 6.42
CA ARG A 451 7.70 -23.26 7.73
C ARG A 451 9.12 -22.91 8.15
N LYS A 452 10.13 -23.70 7.74
CA LYS A 452 11.53 -23.45 8.13
C LYS A 452 12.07 -22.22 7.40
N ILE A 453 11.81 -22.14 6.10
CA ILE A 453 12.21 -21.00 5.26
C ILE A 453 11.47 -19.73 5.69
N LEU A 454 10.16 -19.80 5.89
CA LEU A 454 9.35 -18.67 6.34
C LEU A 454 9.83 -18.14 7.69
N GLN A 455 10.05 -19.03 8.67
CA GLN A 455 10.57 -18.65 9.98
C GLN A 455 11.92 -17.94 9.86
N TYR A 456 12.80 -18.44 9.00
CA TYR A 456 14.11 -17.82 8.77
C TYR A 456 13.98 -16.43 8.14
N LEU A 457 13.26 -16.30 7.03
CA LEU A 457 13.02 -15.01 6.35
C LEU A 457 12.42 -13.96 7.29
N LEU A 458 11.46 -14.36 8.12
CA LEU A 458 10.80 -13.45 9.05
C LEU A 458 11.66 -13.08 10.25
N THR A 459 12.53 -13.98 10.75
CA THR A 459 13.21 -13.79 12.05
C THR A 459 14.73 -13.72 12.03
N ALA A 460 15.39 -13.91 10.88
CA ALA A 460 16.84 -13.79 10.77
C ALA A 460 17.34 -12.41 11.24
N PRO A 461 18.39 -12.33 12.08
CA PRO A 461 18.95 -11.05 12.47
C PRO A 461 19.51 -10.34 11.25
N VAL A 462 19.31 -9.03 11.18
CA VAL A 462 19.72 -8.19 10.05
C VAL A 462 20.62 -7.09 10.58
N PHE A 463 21.72 -6.83 9.89
CA PHE A 463 22.69 -5.83 10.31
C PHE A 463 22.15 -4.41 10.13
N SER A 464 22.54 -3.51 11.05
CA SER A 464 22.40 -2.07 10.81
C SER A 464 23.34 -1.63 9.69
N GLU A 465 23.13 -0.43 9.16
CA GLU A 465 24.00 0.16 8.14
C GLU A 465 25.48 0.17 8.58
N ASP A 466 25.76 0.65 9.80
CA ASP A 466 27.11 0.64 10.37
C ASP A 466 27.72 -0.76 10.46
N ALA A 467 26.92 -1.75 10.87
CA ALA A 467 27.38 -3.14 10.99
C ALA A 467 27.64 -3.77 9.61
N LEU A 468 26.84 -3.43 8.59
CA LEU A 468 27.09 -3.83 7.21
C LEU A 468 28.39 -3.25 6.68
N PHE A 469 28.65 -1.95 6.91
CA PHE A 469 29.91 -1.33 6.51
C PHE A 469 31.10 -1.96 7.22
N LEU A 470 31.00 -2.21 8.52
CA LEU A 470 32.07 -2.88 9.27
C LEU A 470 32.36 -4.27 8.69
N ALA A 471 31.33 -5.11 8.51
CA ALA A 471 31.49 -6.45 7.93
C ALA A 471 32.02 -6.42 6.48
N SER A 472 31.64 -5.40 5.71
CA SER A 472 32.16 -5.15 4.36
C SER A 472 33.66 -4.83 4.38
N TYR A 473 34.11 -3.94 5.27
CA TYR A 473 35.55 -3.62 5.42
C TYR A 473 36.36 -4.81 5.95
N GLU A 474 35.80 -5.63 6.84
CA GLU A 474 36.43 -6.87 7.31
C GLU A 474 36.56 -7.90 6.18
N SER A 475 35.59 -7.94 5.26
CA SER A 475 35.58 -8.82 4.09
C SER A 475 36.54 -8.37 2.99
N GLU A 476 36.60 -7.08 2.71
CA GLU A 476 37.48 -6.42 1.74
C GLU A 476 37.89 -5.04 2.28
N GLY A 477 39.16 -4.90 2.67
CA GLY A 477 39.67 -3.70 3.33
C GLY A 477 39.45 -2.39 2.57
N PRO A 478 39.60 -1.23 3.25
CA PRO A 478 39.45 0.09 2.64
C PRO A 478 40.36 0.30 1.42
N GLU A 479 39.81 0.90 0.35
CA GLU A 479 40.55 1.16 -0.89
C GLU A 479 41.19 2.56 -0.94
N ASN A 480 40.72 3.49 -0.11
CA ASN A 480 41.20 4.87 -0.07
C ASN A 480 41.24 5.43 1.37
N ASN A 481 41.81 6.64 1.53
CA ASN A 481 41.95 7.27 2.84
C ASN A 481 40.61 7.59 3.51
N MET A 482 39.59 8.01 2.75
CA MET A 482 38.26 8.30 3.30
C MET A 482 37.64 7.04 3.90
N GLU A 483 37.64 5.94 3.15
CA GLU A 483 37.16 4.65 3.64
C GLU A 483 37.96 4.16 4.85
N LYS A 484 39.27 4.40 4.88
CA LYS A 484 40.13 4.03 6.00
C LYS A 484 39.74 4.77 7.27
N ASP A 485 39.37 6.04 7.16
CA ASP A 485 38.92 6.84 8.29
C ASP A 485 37.49 6.48 8.72
N SER A 486 36.58 6.23 7.78
CA SER A 486 35.24 5.68 8.07
C SER A 486 35.33 4.33 8.80
N TRP A 487 36.20 3.42 8.33
CA TRP A 487 36.42 2.12 8.96
C TRP A 487 36.94 2.27 10.39
N LYS A 488 37.93 3.14 10.63
CA LYS A 488 38.43 3.41 12.00
C LYS A 488 37.33 3.96 12.90
N SER A 489 36.54 4.91 12.40
CA SER A 489 35.42 5.52 13.13
C SER A 489 34.37 4.46 13.52
N LEU A 490 33.92 3.67 12.55
CA LEU A 490 32.96 2.58 12.77
C LEU A 490 33.49 1.53 13.76
N ARG A 491 34.76 1.13 13.61
CA ARG A 491 35.40 0.18 14.52
C ARG A 491 35.46 0.73 15.95
N SER A 492 35.80 2.01 16.11
CA SER A 492 35.79 2.67 17.42
C SER A 492 34.39 2.76 18.01
N ALA A 493 33.38 3.09 17.20
CA ALA A 493 32.00 3.25 17.66
C ALA A 493 31.35 1.92 18.07
N LEU A 494 31.59 0.85 17.30
CA LEU A 494 30.93 -0.44 17.47
C LEU A 494 31.71 -1.41 18.39
N LEU A 495 33.05 -1.39 18.35
CA LEU A 495 33.89 -2.29 19.13
C LEU A 495 34.60 -1.60 20.31
N GLY A 496 34.63 -0.26 20.35
CA GLY A 496 35.37 0.53 21.33
C GLY A 496 34.56 1.03 22.53
N ARG A 497 33.38 0.46 22.83
CA ARG A 497 32.74 0.63 24.14
C ARG A 497 33.25 -0.42 25.14
N VAL A 498 34.48 -0.21 25.61
CA VAL A 498 34.97 -0.64 26.93
C VAL A 498 35.65 0.56 27.56
#